data_AF-A0ABD3BPR3-F1
#
_entry.id   AF-A0ABD3BPR3-F1
#
_cell.length_a   1.000
_cell.length_b   1.000
_cell.length_c   1.000
_cell.angle_alpha   90.00
_cell.angle_beta   90.00
_cell.angle_gamma   90.00
#
_symmetry.space_group_name_H-M   'P 1'
#
loop_
_entity.id
_entity.type
_entity.pdbx_description
1 polymer ?
#
loop_
_entity_poly.entity_id
_entity_poly.type
_entity_poly.pdbx_seq_one_letter_code
_entity_poly.pdbx_strand_id
1 'polypeptide(L)'
;MPPLFLIILANFVPLVMCNHDYAQALSKTILFFEAQRSGFLPTTQRVKWRTHSGLSDGKINGVDLVGGYYDAGDNVKFGLPMAFTITMMSWSIIEYRKQIGQSGELKNAFDALKWGTDYLIKAHPQPDVLYGEVGDGDTDHYCWQRPEDMTTSRAAYKIDPTRPGSDLAGETAAAMAAASIVFSLRNPSYSAELLKHARQVFDLADKYRDKYDSSITVAQKYYRSVSGYGDELLWAATWLYKATNEEYYLDYLGYNGDKLGGTGWAMTEFGWDVKYPGVQTLVAQMLMAGKGGKHRAVFEKYQEKAEFFMCSCLGNDSSSNARKTPGGLIYRQSWNNMQFVTTASFLTTVYSDYLTSSGKSLMCADKHVSPSDLLSFAKSQVDYILGDNPRTTSYMVGYGENYPQHVHHRGSSIVSYKVDPTFVSCRGGYGTWFNRKASDPNLLIGAIVGGPDVYDNFVDRRDNYEQTEPTTYNNAPLIGVLARLNVGQSGYTRQVPASSTILIDVSQKVTASWVQNGKTLYKYSTTVTNKSPKNLRNLKLYISKLNGPLWGLTKTGDYYSFPAWIESLATGKSIEFVYIQSGLPAEVSVSTYTLV
;
A
#
# COMPACT_ATOMS: atom_id res chain seq x y z
N MET A 1 -56.86 -49.18 -17.52
CA MET A 1 -55.75 -48.62 -16.71
C MET A 1 -55.66 -47.13 -17.04
N PRO A 2 -56.02 -46.22 -16.13
CA PRO A 2 -55.81 -44.79 -16.36
C PRO A 2 -54.34 -44.44 -16.06
N PRO A 3 -53.71 -43.50 -16.78
CA PRO A 3 -52.35 -43.09 -16.48
C PRO A 3 -52.34 -42.16 -15.25
N LEU A 4 -51.50 -42.52 -14.29
CA LEU A 4 -51.23 -41.79 -13.06
C LEU A 4 -50.40 -40.53 -13.41
N PHE A 5 -50.98 -39.34 -13.31
CA PHE A 5 -50.22 -38.08 -13.42
C PHE A 5 -49.46 -37.85 -12.12
N LEU A 6 -48.13 -37.99 -12.17
CA LEU A 6 -47.24 -37.63 -11.07
C LEU A 6 -47.05 -36.10 -11.08
N ILE A 7 -47.72 -35.39 -10.18
CA ILE A 7 -47.48 -33.96 -9.94
C ILE A 7 -46.19 -33.85 -9.12
N ILE A 8 -45.09 -33.50 -9.77
CA ILE A 8 -43.85 -33.11 -9.10
C ILE A 8 -44.06 -31.70 -8.54
N LEU A 9 -44.38 -31.61 -7.25
CA LEU A 9 -44.29 -30.37 -6.48
C LEU A 9 -42.81 -29.98 -6.38
N ALA A 10 -42.36 -29.12 -7.30
CA ALA A 10 -41.09 -28.43 -7.16
C ALA A 10 -41.17 -27.51 -5.94
N ASN A 11 -40.64 -27.99 -4.81
CA ASN A 11 -40.30 -27.13 -3.69
C ASN A 11 -39.22 -26.16 -4.17
N PHE A 12 -39.62 -24.97 -4.61
CA PHE A 12 -38.72 -23.84 -4.72
C PHE A 12 -38.27 -23.49 -3.29
N VAL A 13 -37.14 -24.07 -2.86
CA VAL A 13 -36.37 -23.47 -1.79
C VAL A 13 -35.88 -22.14 -2.35
N PRO A 14 -36.28 -20.98 -1.80
CA PRO A 14 -35.70 -19.72 -2.23
C PRO A 14 -34.19 -19.84 -2.02
N LEU A 15 -33.42 -19.71 -3.10
CA LEU A 15 -31.98 -19.49 -3.02
C LEU A 15 -31.82 -18.17 -2.25
N VAL A 16 -31.63 -18.26 -0.93
CA VAL A 16 -31.20 -17.11 -0.15
C VAL A 16 -29.79 -16.83 -0.66
N MET A 17 -29.65 -15.88 -1.59
CA MET A 17 -28.37 -15.25 -1.86
C MET A 17 -27.98 -14.51 -0.58
N CYS A 18 -27.35 -15.22 0.34
CA CYS A 18 -26.77 -14.64 1.53
C CYS A 18 -25.56 -13.83 1.06
N ASN A 19 -25.77 -12.55 0.80
CA ASN A 19 -24.68 -11.67 0.41
C ASN A 19 -23.78 -11.48 1.64
N HIS A 20 -22.47 -11.68 1.48
CA HIS A 20 -21.49 -11.50 2.55
C HIS A 20 -21.55 -10.09 3.15
N ASP A 21 -21.34 -9.97 4.46
CA ASP A 21 -21.24 -8.68 5.16
C ASP A 21 -19.83 -8.11 4.99
N TYR A 22 -19.61 -7.43 3.86
CA TYR A 22 -18.32 -6.84 3.53
C TYR A 22 -17.90 -5.71 4.50
N ALA A 23 -18.85 -5.01 5.13
CA ALA A 23 -18.53 -4.00 6.14
C ALA A 23 -17.94 -4.65 7.40
N GLN A 24 -18.51 -5.78 7.83
CA GLN A 24 -17.98 -6.57 8.93
C GLN A 24 -16.60 -7.14 8.57
N ALA A 25 -16.44 -7.74 7.39
CA ALA A 25 -15.15 -8.27 6.92
C ALA A 25 -14.06 -7.17 6.84
N LEU A 26 -14.42 -5.96 6.39
CA LEU A 26 -13.51 -4.81 6.35
C LEU A 26 -13.04 -4.42 7.76
N SER A 27 -13.97 -4.32 8.71
CA SER A 27 -13.68 -3.97 10.10
C SER A 27 -12.72 -4.99 10.74
N LYS A 28 -12.91 -6.28 10.46
CA LYS A 28 -12.03 -7.37 10.90
C LYS A 28 -10.66 -7.28 10.23
N THR A 29 -10.60 -7.04 8.92
CA THR A 29 -9.33 -6.88 8.17
C THR A 29 -8.45 -5.79 8.79
N ILE A 30 -9.03 -4.65 9.18
CA ILE A 30 -8.28 -3.56 9.83
C ILE A 30 -7.83 -3.95 11.25
N LEU A 31 -8.65 -4.71 11.98
CA LEU A 31 -8.32 -5.18 13.33
C LEU A 31 -7.10 -6.12 13.34
N PHE A 32 -6.90 -6.92 12.28
CA PHE A 32 -5.71 -7.78 12.15
C PHE A 32 -4.41 -6.98 12.19
N PHE A 33 -4.34 -5.81 11.56
CA PHE A 33 -3.14 -4.97 11.63
C PHE A 33 -2.80 -4.54 13.06
N GLU A 34 -3.81 -4.29 13.90
CA GLU A 34 -3.55 -4.02 15.33
C GLU A 34 -2.91 -5.21 16.04
N ALA A 35 -3.28 -6.43 15.67
CA ALA A 35 -2.69 -7.66 16.19
C ALA A 35 -1.26 -7.89 15.72
N GLN A 36 -0.82 -7.28 14.61
CA GLN A 36 0.55 -7.35 14.09
C GLN A 36 1.49 -6.27 14.63
N ARG A 37 1.01 -5.27 15.38
CA ARG A 37 1.83 -4.14 15.84
C ARG A 37 3.02 -4.59 16.70
N SER A 38 4.23 -4.12 16.40
CA SER A 38 5.41 -4.16 17.28
C SER A 38 5.62 -2.81 17.97
N GLY A 39 6.27 -2.78 19.13
CA GLY A 39 6.57 -1.55 19.87
C GLY A 39 5.54 -1.15 20.94
N PHE A 40 5.50 0.13 21.26
CA PHE A 40 4.60 0.70 22.28
C PHE A 40 3.17 0.84 21.75
N LEU A 41 2.35 -0.20 21.93
CA LEU A 41 0.92 -0.17 21.57
C LEU A 41 0.17 1.03 22.18
N PRO A 42 -0.74 1.68 21.42
CA PRO A 42 -1.47 2.85 21.89
C PRO A 42 -2.56 2.44 22.90
N THR A 43 -2.97 3.38 23.77
CA THR A 43 -4.09 3.16 24.70
C THR A 43 -5.42 2.89 23.99
N THR A 44 -5.55 3.34 22.73
CA THR A 44 -6.70 3.10 21.86
C THR A 44 -6.70 1.72 21.18
N GLN A 45 -5.71 0.85 21.45
CA GLN A 45 -5.62 -0.51 20.90
C GLN A 45 -6.91 -1.31 21.21
N ARG A 46 -7.55 -1.84 20.16
CA ARG A 46 -8.77 -2.65 20.23
C ARG A 46 -8.45 -4.12 20.48
N VAL A 47 -7.38 -4.65 19.89
CA VAL A 47 -6.90 -6.02 20.17
C VAL A 47 -6.38 -6.11 21.61
N LYS A 48 -7.15 -6.73 22.49
CA LYS A 48 -6.90 -6.69 23.95
C LYS A 48 -5.85 -7.68 24.43
N TRP A 49 -5.59 -8.77 23.70
CA TRP A 49 -4.66 -9.81 24.11
C TRP A 49 -3.18 -9.49 23.81
N ARG A 50 -2.88 -8.43 23.05
CA ARG A 50 -1.51 -7.93 22.81
C ARG A 50 -1.06 -6.91 23.85
N THR A 51 0.24 -6.80 24.09
CA THR A 51 0.88 -5.68 24.81
C THR A 51 2.20 -5.25 24.15
N HIS A 52 2.94 -4.34 24.78
CA HIS A 52 4.21 -3.83 24.27
C HIS A 52 5.22 -4.94 24.01
N SER A 53 5.95 -4.85 22.90
CA SER A 53 6.97 -5.82 22.48
C SER A 53 8.03 -5.15 21.61
N GLY A 54 9.20 -5.78 21.37
CA GLY A 54 10.23 -5.20 20.49
C GLY A 54 10.78 -3.84 20.96
N LEU A 55 10.78 -3.58 22.27
CA LEU A 55 11.06 -2.25 22.84
C LEU A 55 12.53 -1.81 22.75
N SER A 56 13.41 -2.67 22.27
CA SER A 56 14.84 -2.39 22.07
C SER A 56 15.27 -2.46 20.61
N ASP A 57 14.31 -2.55 19.68
CA ASP A 57 14.57 -2.60 18.25
C ASP A 57 15.41 -1.40 17.80
N GLY A 58 16.56 -1.67 17.17
CA GLY A 58 17.50 -0.66 16.67
C GLY A 58 18.51 -0.14 17.71
N LYS A 59 18.32 -0.41 19.01
CA LYS A 59 19.17 0.13 20.09
C LYS A 59 20.64 -0.25 19.93
N ILE A 60 20.93 -1.49 19.52
CA ILE A 60 22.30 -1.98 19.27
C ILE A 60 22.97 -1.19 18.13
N ASN A 61 22.18 -0.73 17.16
CA ASN A 61 22.63 0.01 16.00
C ASN A 61 22.65 1.55 16.22
N GLY A 62 22.28 2.02 17.41
CA GLY A 62 22.24 3.46 17.74
C GLY A 62 21.06 4.22 17.09
N VAL A 63 19.99 3.52 16.73
CA VAL A 63 18.77 4.09 16.11
C VAL A 63 17.52 3.64 16.88
N ASP A 64 16.43 4.41 16.78
CA ASP A 64 15.11 3.96 17.26
C ASP A 64 14.37 3.29 16.11
N LEU A 65 14.19 1.97 16.18
CA LEU A 65 13.38 1.20 15.24
C LEU A 65 12.16 0.56 15.91
N VAL A 66 11.76 1.04 17.09
CA VAL A 66 10.56 0.56 17.79
C VAL A 66 9.31 0.98 17.01
N GLY A 67 8.43 0.02 16.73
CA GLY A 67 7.21 0.23 15.93
C GLY A 67 7.09 -0.75 14.76
N GLY A 68 6.19 -0.44 13.82
CA GLY A 68 6.00 -1.25 12.62
C GLY A 68 5.17 -2.50 12.87
N TYR A 69 5.15 -3.39 11.88
CA TYR A 69 4.37 -4.62 11.92
C TYR A 69 5.30 -5.84 11.94
N TYR A 70 4.96 -6.84 12.75
CA TYR A 70 5.44 -8.20 12.49
C TYR A 70 4.83 -8.70 11.19
N ASP A 71 5.62 -9.43 10.43
CA ASP A 71 5.30 -9.78 9.04
C ASP A 71 4.13 -10.78 8.94
N ALA A 72 4.24 -11.88 9.67
CA ALA A 72 3.38 -13.05 9.56
C ALA A 72 3.03 -13.65 10.92
N GLY A 73 3.20 -14.97 11.09
CA GLY A 73 3.11 -15.69 12.35
C GLY A 73 4.31 -15.53 13.28
N ASP A 74 5.34 -14.84 12.80
CA ASP A 74 6.64 -14.62 13.41
C ASP A 74 6.77 -13.23 14.03
N ASN A 75 7.96 -12.92 14.55
CA ASN A 75 8.22 -11.62 15.16
C ASN A 75 9.33 -10.83 14.46
N VAL A 76 9.65 -11.17 13.20
CA VAL A 76 10.60 -10.41 12.40
C VAL A 76 9.86 -9.27 11.69
N LYS A 77 10.55 -8.15 11.51
CA LYS A 77 10.06 -7.01 10.71
C LYS A 77 10.79 -7.00 9.38
N PHE A 78 10.24 -7.70 8.39
CA PHE A 78 10.75 -7.69 7.02
C PHE A 78 10.27 -6.44 6.27
N GLY A 79 11.21 -5.59 5.86
CA GLY A 79 10.91 -4.26 5.32
C GLY A 79 10.26 -4.29 3.94
N LEU A 80 10.68 -5.19 3.05
CA LEU A 80 10.14 -5.29 1.69
C LEU A 80 8.63 -5.63 1.69
N PRO A 81 8.16 -6.74 2.30
CA PRO A 81 6.73 -7.04 2.38
C PRO A 81 5.93 -6.03 3.25
N MET A 82 6.56 -5.43 4.27
CA MET A 82 5.91 -4.38 5.06
C MET A 82 5.68 -3.10 4.24
N ALA A 83 6.66 -2.67 3.44
CA ALA A 83 6.52 -1.53 2.55
C ALA A 83 5.42 -1.79 1.51
N PHE A 84 5.38 -2.99 0.92
CA PHE A 84 4.31 -3.40 0.00
C PHE A 84 2.92 -3.36 0.66
N THR A 85 2.81 -3.86 1.89
CA THR A 85 1.59 -3.76 2.70
C THR A 85 1.13 -2.30 2.84
N ILE A 86 2.05 -1.39 3.15
CA ILE A 86 1.76 0.04 3.34
C ILE A 86 1.36 0.69 2.01
N THR A 87 1.98 0.33 0.89
CA THR A 87 1.59 0.81 -0.44
C THR A 87 0.19 0.34 -0.81
N MET A 88 -0.14 -0.94 -0.60
CA MET A 88 -1.47 -1.50 -0.89
C MET A 88 -2.57 -0.93 0.01
N MET A 89 -2.26 -0.69 1.30
CA MET A 89 -3.16 -0.01 2.22
C MET A 89 -3.40 1.45 1.77
N SER A 90 -2.34 2.14 1.34
CA SER A 90 -2.44 3.50 0.80
C SER A 90 -3.28 3.53 -0.47
N TRP A 91 -3.03 2.63 -1.42
CA TRP A 91 -3.80 2.55 -2.66
C TRP A 91 -5.28 2.27 -2.39
N SER A 92 -5.58 1.34 -1.48
CA SER A 92 -6.94 1.07 -1.03
C SER A 92 -7.65 2.32 -0.49
N ILE A 93 -6.97 3.09 0.36
CA ILE A 93 -7.54 4.32 0.92
C ILE A 93 -7.68 5.40 -0.15
N ILE A 94 -6.74 5.52 -1.09
CA ILE A 94 -6.82 6.50 -2.20
C ILE A 94 -8.05 6.24 -3.06
N GLU A 95 -8.29 4.99 -3.47
CA GLU A 95 -9.40 4.65 -4.37
C GLU A 95 -10.76 4.67 -3.66
N TYR A 96 -10.81 4.22 -2.40
CA TYR A 96 -12.07 3.88 -1.72
C TYR A 96 -12.29 4.63 -0.39
N ARG A 97 -11.64 5.78 -0.19
CA ARG A 97 -11.76 6.61 1.03
C ARG A 97 -13.19 6.81 1.50
N LYS A 98 -14.10 7.12 0.57
CA LYS A 98 -15.52 7.40 0.87
C LYS A 98 -16.21 6.14 1.36
N GLN A 99 -16.01 5.02 0.69
CA GLN A 99 -16.61 3.73 0.99
C GLN A 99 -16.13 3.20 2.34
N ILE A 100 -14.82 3.30 2.61
CA ILE A 100 -14.24 2.98 3.93
C ILE A 100 -14.88 3.87 5.02
N GLY A 101 -15.13 5.15 4.72
CA GLY A 101 -15.82 6.07 5.61
C GLY A 101 -17.30 5.72 5.85
N GLN A 102 -18.01 5.27 4.83
CA GLN A 102 -19.39 4.80 4.93
C GLN A 102 -19.51 3.54 5.81
N SER A 103 -18.47 2.70 5.83
CA SER A 103 -18.35 1.56 6.76
C SER A 103 -17.87 1.94 8.16
N GLY A 104 -17.62 3.24 8.45
CA GLY A 104 -17.17 3.71 9.77
C GLY A 104 -15.69 3.44 10.09
N GLU A 105 -14.93 2.88 9.16
CA GLU A 105 -13.59 2.36 9.41
C GLU A 105 -12.46 3.32 8.99
N LEU A 106 -12.79 4.48 8.45
CA LEU A 106 -11.79 5.39 7.85
C LEU A 106 -10.73 5.87 8.86
N LYS A 107 -11.12 6.13 10.12
CA LYS A 107 -10.17 6.50 11.17
C LYS A 107 -9.19 5.34 11.45
N ASN A 108 -9.71 4.13 11.58
CA ASN A 108 -8.91 2.96 11.89
C ASN A 108 -7.96 2.61 10.73
N ALA A 109 -8.41 2.79 9.48
CA ALA A 109 -7.57 2.63 8.30
C ALA A 109 -6.41 3.65 8.28
N PHE A 110 -6.68 4.92 8.63
CA PHE A 110 -5.60 5.91 8.78
C PHE A 110 -4.64 5.58 9.91
N ASP A 111 -5.14 5.12 11.06
CA ASP A 111 -4.29 4.75 12.19
C ASP A 111 -3.42 3.52 11.88
N ALA A 112 -3.95 2.55 11.12
CA ALA A 112 -3.18 1.42 10.61
C ALA A 112 -2.09 1.88 9.62
N LEU A 113 -2.43 2.76 8.67
CA LEU A 113 -1.46 3.28 7.71
C LEU A 113 -0.36 4.09 8.41
N LYS A 114 -0.74 4.95 9.35
CA LYS A 114 0.19 5.80 10.10
C LYS A 114 1.17 4.98 10.92
N TRP A 115 0.72 3.88 11.53
CA TRP A 115 1.59 2.99 12.29
C TRP A 115 2.75 2.42 11.46
N GLY A 116 2.47 2.00 10.23
CA GLY A 116 3.49 1.51 9.32
C GLY A 116 4.41 2.63 8.82
N THR A 117 3.84 3.77 8.43
CA THR A 117 4.62 4.90 7.90
C THR A 117 5.49 5.59 8.94
N ASP A 118 5.06 5.66 10.21
CA ASP A 118 5.90 6.12 11.32
C ASP A 118 7.15 5.25 11.48
N TYR A 119 7.01 3.93 11.30
CA TYR A 119 8.16 3.03 11.31
C TYR A 119 9.07 3.23 10.10
N LEU A 120 8.50 3.38 8.89
CA LEU A 120 9.32 3.63 7.70
C LEU A 120 10.14 4.93 7.80
N ILE A 121 9.58 5.99 8.41
CA ILE A 121 10.31 7.24 8.69
C ILE A 121 11.51 6.97 9.61
N LYS A 122 11.30 6.24 10.71
CA LYS A 122 12.36 5.82 11.64
C LYS A 122 13.43 4.97 10.95
N ALA A 123 13.01 4.07 10.07
CA ALA A 123 13.88 3.19 9.31
C ALA A 123 14.75 3.93 8.29
N HIS A 124 14.40 5.17 7.92
CA HIS A 124 15.19 6.05 7.05
C HIS A 124 15.76 7.25 7.82
N PRO A 125 16.75 7.05 8.71
CA PRO A 125 17.27 8.11 9.58
C PRO A 125 18.17 9.12 8.87
N GLN A 126 18.71 8.77 7.69
CA GLN A 126 19.62 9.61 6.90
C GLN A 126 19.32 9.41 5.40
N PRO A 127 19.61 10.40 4.54
CA PRO A 127 19.20 10.38 3.12
C PRO A 127 19.61 9.13 2.32
N ASP A 128 20.78 8.56 2.64
CA ASP A 128 21.34 7.40 1.93
C ASP A 128 21.36 6.14 2.81
N VAL A 129 20.51 6.05 3.85
CA VAL A 129 20.48 4.90 4.76
C VAL A 129 19.04 4.45 5.01
N LEU A 130 18.74 3.21 4.67
CA LEU A 130 17.46 2.58 4.95
C LEU A 130 17.64 1.25 5.70
N TYR A 131 17.04 1.13 6.88
CA TYR A 131 16.93 -0.13 7.61
C TYR A 131 15.81 -0.98 7.01
N GLY A 132 16.17 -2.17 6.54
CA GLY A 132 15.29 -3.08 5.81
C GLY A 132 14.78 -4.26 6.62
N GLU A 133 15.40 -4.56 7.76
CA GLU A 133 15.02 -5.71 8.56
C GLU A 133 15.37 -5.47 10.04
N VAL A 134 14.47 -5.86 10.94
CA VAL A 134 14.77 -5.97 12.37
C VAL A 134 14.40 -7.36 12.84
N GLY A 135 15.41 -8.07 13.30
CA GLY A 135 15.32 -9.48 13.60
C GLY A 135 16.12 -10.34 12.65
N ASP A 136 16.46 -11.54 13.08
CA ASP A 136 17.07 -12.58 12.28
C ASP A 136 16.10 -13.76 12.22
N GLY A 137 15.68 -14.13 11.02
CA GLY A 137 14.64 -15.16 10.83
C GLY A 137 15.04 -16.53 11.37
N ASP A 138 16.31 -16.94 11.24
CA ASP A 138 16.75 -18.26 11.70
C ASP A 138 16.60 -18.37 13.24
N THR A 139 17.05 -17.36 13.99
CA THR A 139 16.89 -17.32 15.45
C THR A 139 15.45 -17.08 15.89
N ASP A 140 14.67 -16.29 15.14
CA ASP A 140 13.25 -16.07 15.44
C ASP A 140 12.40 -17.34 15.24
N HIS A 141 12.67 -18.07 14.16
CA HIS A 141 11.95 -19.29 13.79
C HIS A 141 12.45 -20.52 14.53
N TYR A 142 13.63 -20.45 15.15
CA TYR A 142 14.07 -21.43 16.15
C TYR A 142 13.20 -21.40 17.42
N CYS A 143 12.50 -20.30 17.71
CA CYS A 143 11.72 -20.10 18.92
C CYS A 143 10.22 -19.95 18.64
N TRP A 144 9.38 -20.52 19.51
CA TRP A 144 7.93 -20.28 19.49
C TRP A 144 7.54 -19.44 20.70
N GLN A 145 7.81 -18.13 20.66
CA GLN A 145 7.54 -17.21 21.77
C GLN A 145 6.53 -16.15 21.34
N ARG A 146 5.66 -15.73 22.27
CA ARG A 146 4.83 -14.54 22.05
C ARG A 146 5.73 -13.30 21.86
N PRO A 147 5.30 -12.30 21.08
CA PRO A 147 6.08 -11.08 20.87
C PRO A 147 6.61 -10.43 22.15
N GLU A 148 5.82 -10.51 23.22
CA GLU A 148 6.12 -9.92 24.53
C GLU A 148 7.25 -10.62 25.30
N ASP A 149 7.53 -11.89 24.99
CA ASP A 149 8.55 -12.72 25.66
C ASP A 149 9.79 -12.96 24.79
N MET A 150 9.91 -12.25 23.66
CA MET A 150 11.00 -12.49 22.71
C MET A 150 12.37 -12.39 23.37
N THR A 151 13.18 -13.42 23.14
CA THR A 151 14.61 -13.46 23.52
C THR A 151 15.54 -13.63 22.33
N THR A 152 14.98 -13.60 21.12
CA THR A 152 15.67 -13.83 19.84
C THR A 152 16.46 -12.59 19.41
N SER A 153 17.40 -12.77 18.47
CA SER A 153 18.23 -11.64 18.00
C SER A 153 17.35 -10.59 17.33
N ARG A 154 17.40 -9.34 17.80
CA ARG A 154 16.77 -8.16 17.18
C ARG A 154 17.80 -7.22 16.53
N ALA A 155 18.84 -7.82 15.94
CA ALA A 155 19.77 -7.09 15.09
C ALA A 155 19.02 -6.37 13.96
N ALA A 156 19.41 -5.13 13.67
CA ALA A 156 18.85 -4.38 12.56
C ALA A 156 19.82 -4.35 11.37
N TYR A 157 19.29 -4.60 10.18
CA TYR A 157 20.02 -4.66 8.93
C TYR A 157 19.59 -3.52 8.02
N LYS A 158 20.53 -2.99 7.24
CA LYS A 158 20.35 -1.79 6.43
C LYS A 158 20.98 -1.92 5.06
N ILE A 159 20.48 -1.12 4.14
CA ILE A 159 21.09 -0.81 2.86
C ILE A 159 21.63 0.63 2.88
N ASP A 160 22.67 0.86 2.08
CA ASP A 160 23.38 2.13 1.94
C ASP A 160 24.19 2.11 0.61
N PRO A 161 24.89 3.20 0.21
CA PRO A 161 25.64 3.24 -1.04
C PRO A 161 26.70 2.14 -1.23
N THR A 162 27.19 1.54 -0.13
CA THR A 162 28.18 0.45 -0.19
C THR A 162 27.54 -0.93 -0.16
N ARG A 163 26.29 -1.01 0.29
CA ARG A 163 25.46 -2.21 0.36
C ARG A 163 24.06 -1.88 -0.17
N PRO A 164 23.90 -1.73 -1.49
CA PRO A 164 22.66 -1.28 -2.13
C PRO A 164 21.48 -2.26 -2.00
N GLY A 165 20.27 -1.77 -2.33
CA GLY A 165 19.04 -2.56 -2.33
C GLY A 165 17.86 -1.80 -2.91
N SER A 166 17.79 -1.74 -4.24
CA SER A 166 16.88 -0.90 -5.01
C SER A 166 15.43 -1.35 -4.97
N ASP A 167 15.19 -2.65 -4.83
CA ASP A 167 13.87 -3.24 -4.63
C ASP A 167 13.26 -2.79 -3.30
N LEU A 168 13.95 -3.03 -2.18
CA LEU A 168 13.53 -2.58 -0.85
C LEU A 168 13.37 -1.05 -0.79
N ALA A 169 14.34 -0.30 -1.31
CA ALA A 169 14.28 1.15 -1.35
C ALA A 169 13.13 1.64 -2.24
N GLY A 170 12.98 1.09 -3.45
CA GLY A 170 11.90 1.44 -4.37
C GLY A 170 10.52 1.18 -3.78
N GLU A 171 10.28 0.02 -3.16
CA GLU A 171 8.99 -0.26 -2.51
C GLU A 171 8.75 0.67 -1.30
N THR A 172 9.78 0.99 -0.53
CA THR A 172 9.66 1.95 0.60
C THR A 172 9.34 3.37 0.11
N ALA A 173 9.96 3.79 -1.00
CA ALA A 173 9.66 5.07 -1.64
C ALA A 173 8.21 5.10 -2.17
N ALA A 174 7.76 4.02 -2.80
CA ALA A 174 6.38 3.86 -3.24
C ALA A 174 5.39 3.96 -2.08
N ALA A 175 5.66 3.27 -0.97
CA ALA A 175 4.84 3.25 0.23
C ALA A 175 4.65 4.65 0.81
N MET A 176 5.76 5.40 0.99
CA MET A 176 5.73 6.75 1.52
C MET A 176 5.09 7.75 0.55
N ALA A 177 5.37 7.64 -0.75
CA ALA A 177 4.75 8.49 -1.77
C ALA A 177 3.23 8.26 -1.83
N ALA A 178 2.76 7.01 -1.86
CA ALA A 178 1.34 6.69 -1.82
C ALA A 178 0.67 7.20 -0.53
N ALA A 179 1.27 6.95 0.63
CA ALA A 179 0.75 7.42 1.90
C ALA A 179 0.69 8.95 2.00
N SER A 180 1.62 9.67 1.37
CA SER A 180 1.58 11.13 1.35
C SER A 180 0.31 11.67 0.69
N ILE A 181 -0.20 11.00 -0.36
CA ILE A 181 -1.46 11.36 -1.03
C ILE A 181 -2.62 11.21 -0.05
N VAL A 182 -2.63 10.10 0.71
CA VAL A 182 -3.66 9.80 1.71
C VAL A 182 -3.73 10.90 2.78
N PHE A 183 -2.57 11.35 3.28
CA PHE A 183 -2.48 12.34 4.36
C PHE A 183 -2.53 13.80 3.89
N SER A 184 -2.38 14.09 2.60
CA SER A 184 -2.29 15.45 2.03
C SER A 184 -3.31 16.45 2.59
N LEU A 185 -4.59 16.07 2.67
CA LEU A 185 -5.67 16.94 3.17
C LEU A 185 -5.83 16.93 4.69
N ARG A 186 -5.43 15.85 5.36
CA ARG A 186 -5.68 15.62 6.79
C ARG A 186 -4.52 16.09 7.66
N ASN A 187 -3.29 15.89 7.17
CA ASN A 187 -2.06 16.26 7.82
C ASN A 187 -1.01 16.64 6.76
N PRO A 188 -1.08 17.88 6.22
CA PRO A 188 -0.17 18.33 5.17
C PRO A 188 1.31 18.28 5.58
N SER A 189 1.62 18.55 6.85
CA SER A 189 3.01 18.50 7.35
C SER A 189 3.57 17.08 7.30
N TYR A 190 2.79 16.09 7.75
CA TYR A 190 3.20 14.69 7.69
C TYR A 190 3.25 14.17 6.24
N SER A 191 2.33 14.62 5.39
CA SER A 191 2.38 14.34 3.95
C SER A 191 3.69 14.84 3.31
N ALA A 192 4.11 16.08 3.64
CA ALA A 192 5.37 16.64 3.16
C ALA A 192 6.60 15.90 3.70
N GLU A 193 6.56 15.45 4.96
CA GLU A 193 7.60 14.61 5.56
C GLU A 193 7.73 13.26 4.82
N LEU A 194 6.61 12.58 4.56
CA LEU A 194 6.60 11.35 3.78
C LEU A 194 7.16 11.55 2.37
N LEU A 195 6.79 12.64 1.68
CA LEU A 195 7.33 12.95 0.36
C LEU A 195 8.83 13.23 0.37
N LYS A 196 9.33 13.89 1.42
CA LYS A 196 10.77 14.11 1.59
C LYS A 196 11.51 12.78 1.66
N HIS A 197 11.06 11.87 2.53
CA HIS A 197 11.67 10.55 2.65
C HIS A 197 11.51 9.74 1.35
N ALA A 198 10.33 9.75 0.72
CA ALA A 198 10.08 9.01 -0.51
C ALA A 198 11.06 9.38 -1.64
N ARG A 199 11.37 10.68 -1.80
CA ARG A 199 12.34 11.16 -2.79
C ARG A 199 13.75 10.68 -2.48
N GLN A 200 14.19 10.85 -1.23
CA GLN A 200 15.53 10.45 -0.81
C GLN A 200 15.75 8.95 -0.97
N VAL A 201 14.77 8.14 -0.56
CA VAL A 201 14.83 6.68 -0.69
C VAL A 201 14.77 6.26 -2.16
N PHE A 202 14.01 6.95 -3.01
CA PHE A 202 14.03 6.71 -4.46
C PHE A 202 15.39 7.03 -5.08
N ASP A 203 16.02 8.16 -4.69
CA ASP A 203 17.35 8.53 -5.15
C ASP A 203 18.39 7.46 -4.74
N LEU A 204 18.31 6.95 -3.50
CA LEU A 204 19.13 5.82 -3.03
C LEU A 204 18.91 4.57 -3.91
N ALA A 205 17.65 4.24 -4.19
CA ALA A 205 17.27 3.07 -5.00
C ALA A 205 17.81 3.16 -6.43
N ASP A 206 17.65 4.31 -7.09
CA ASP A 206 17.94 4.48 -8.51
C ASP A 206 19.45 4.68 -8.78
N LYS A 207 20.14 5.38 -7.87
CA LYS A 207 21.57 5.69 -8.03
C LYS A 207 22.48 4.51 -7.72
N TYR A 208 22.12 3.68 -6.73
CA TYR A 208 22.92 2.54 -6.28
C TYR A 208 22.15 1.24 -6.53
N ARG A 209 22.23 0.74 -7.78
CA ARG A 209 21.38 -0.34 -8.25
C ARG A 209 21.88 -1.74 -7.89
N ASP A 210 21.17 -2.43 -7.02
CA ASP A 210 21.36 -3.86 -6.72
C ASP A 210 20.13 -4.44 -5.99
N LYS A 211 20.08 -5.76 -5.83
CA LYS A 211 19.03 -6.42 -5.02
C LYS A 211 19.34 -6.32 -3.53
N TYR A 212 18.35 -5.99 -2.71
CA TYR A 212 18.61 -5.78 -1.27
C TYR A 212 19.07 -7.06 -0.55
N ASP A 213 18.64 -8.23 -1.03
CA ASP A 213 18.96 -9.52 -0.44
C ASP A 213 20.43 -9.93 -0.68
N SER A 214 21.16 -9.21 -1.54
CA SER A 214 22.62 -9.30 -1.64
C SER A 214 23.32 -8.54 -0.49
N SER A 215 22.66 -7.52 0.06
CA SER A 215 23.17 -6.67 1.15
C SER A 215 22.66 -7.08 2.53
N ILE A 216 21.40 -7.51 2.62
CA ILE A 216 20.73 -8.07 3.79
C ILE A 216 20.54 -9.57 3.54
N THR A 217 21.63 -10.32 3.63
CA THR A 217 21.65 -11.74 3.24
C THR A 217 20.78 -12.64 4.11
N VAL A 218 20.46 -12.21 5.33
CA VAL A 218 19.55 -12.92 6.25
C VAL A 218 18.13 -13.01 5.70
N ALA A 219 17.74 -12.11 4.80
CA ALA A 219 16.41 -12.10 4.18
C ALA A 219 16.23 -13.16 3.08
N GLN A 220 17.33 -13.71 2.52
CA GLN A 220 17.31 -14.58 1.33
C GLN A 220 16.48 -15.86 1.48
N LYS A 221 16.32 -16.36 2.70
CA LYS A 221 15.51 -17.56 2.99
C LYS A 221 14.01 -17.26 3.08
N TYR A 222 13.64 -15.99 3.20
CA TYR A 222 12.28 -15.55 3.52
C TYR A 222 11.70 -14.71 2.38
N TYR A 223 12.30 -13.54 2.14
CA TYR A 223 11.82 -12.54 1.19
C TYR A 223 12.88 -12.25 0.13
N ARG A 224 13.35 -13.29 -0.54
CA ARG A 224 14.34 -13.16 -1.62
C ARG A 224 13.80 -12.27 -2.75
N SER A 225 14.64 -11.37 -3.27
CA SER A 225 14.29 -10.57 -4.44
C SER A 225 14.45 -11.41 -5.71
N VAL A 226 13.36 -12.03 -6.16
CA VAL A 226 13.38 -12.93 -7.32
C VAL A 226 13.22 -12.13 -8.61
N SER A 227 12.21 -11.27 -8.68
CA SER A 227 11.91 -10.36 -9.80
C SER A 227 13.06 -9.39 -10.13
N GLY A 228 13.84 -9.00 -9.12
CA GLY A 228 14.85 -7.94 -9.21
C GLY A 228 14.31 -6.64 -8.65
N TYR A 229 14.70 -5.51 -9.24
CA TYR A 229 14.34 -4.17 -8.75
C TYR A 229 13.72 -3.26 -9.83
N GLY A 230 13.60 -3.77 -11.07
CA GLY A 230 13.17 -2.96 -12.21
C GLY A 230 11.72 -2.49 -12.06
N ASP A 231 10.87 -3.39 -11.57
CA ASP A 231 9.48 -3.13 -11.26
C ASP A 231 9.30 -2.18 -10.08
N GLU A 232 10.10 -2.26 -9.02
CA GLU A 232 10.04 -1.35 -7.87
C GLU A 232 10.48 0.06 -8.23
N LEU A 233 11.49 0.22 -9.10
CA LEU A 233 11.89 1.55 -9.59
C LEU A 233 10.75 2.20 -10.40
N LEU A 234 10.10 1.44 -11.29
CA LEU A 234 8.94 1.95 -12.03
C LEU A 234 7.74 2.20 -11.11
N TRP A 235 7.53 1.35 -10.11
CA TRP A 235 6.47 1.47 -9.11
C TRP A 235 6.62 2.72 -8.24
N ALA A 236 7.81 2.94 -7.71
CA ALA A 236 8.15 4.14 -6.95
C ALA A 236 7.96 5.40 -7.80
N ALA A 237 8.50 5.42 -9.03
CA ALA A 237 8.33 6.55 -9.94
C ALA A 237 6.85 6.82 -10.25
N THR A 238 6.04 5.76 -10.41
CA THR A 238 4.58 5.89 -10.61
C THR A 238 3.91 6.58 -9.42
N TRP A 239 4.20 6.14 -8.20
CA TRP A 239 3.61 6.74 -7.00
C TRP A 239 4.12 8.15 -6.73
N LEU A 240 5.40 8.41 -6.93
CA LEU A 240 6.01 9.73 -6.83
C LEU A 240 5.40 10.70 -7.86
N TYR A 241 5.18 10.27 -9.10
CA TYR A 241 4.45 11.09 -10.08
C TYR A 241 3.01 11.37 -9.62
N LYS A 242 2.29 10.37 -9.12
CA LYS A 242 0.91 10.57 -8.59
C LYS A 242 0.87 11.55 -7.43
N ALA A 243 1.88 11.54 -6.56
CA ALA A 243 1.94 12.38 -5.38
C ALA A 243 2.40 13.82 -5.67
N THR A 244 3.22 14.02 -6.69
CA THR A 244 3.96 15.28 -6.91
C THR A 244 3.64 15.98 -8.21
N ASN A 245 3.16 15.23 -9.21
CA ASN A 245 2.97 15.67 -10.60
C ASN A 245 4.26 16.25 -11.24
N GLU A 246 5.43 15.85 -10.76
CA GLU A 246 6.72 16.27 -11.32
C GLU A 246 7.04 15.52 -12.62
N GLU A 247 7.41 16.27 -13.65
CA GLU A 247 7.71 15.71 -14.98
C GLU A 247 8.86 14.71 -14.96
N TYR A 248 9.82 14.86 -14.04
CA TYR A 248 10.93 13.92 -13.87
C TYR A 248 10.46 12.45 -13.74
N TYR A 249 9.43 12.19 -12.93
CA TYR A 249 8.93 10.83 -12.74
C TYR A 249 8.08 10.33 -13.91
N LEU A 250 7.35 11.23 -14.58
CA LEU A 250 6.64 10.89 -15.82
C LEU A 250 7.65 10.49 -16.91
N ASP A 251 8.73 11.25 -17.02
CA ASP A 251 9.85 10.98 -17.93
C ASP A 251 10.57 9.69 -17.56
N TYR A 252 10.75 9.42 -16.28
CA TYR A 252 11.33 8.17 -15.80
C TYR A 252 10.55 6.96 -16.31
N LEU A 253 9.21 6.97 -16.22
CA LEU A 253 8.33 5.91 -16.74
C LEU A 253 8.42 5.77 -18.27
N GLY A 254 8.43 6.90 -18.99
CA GLY A 254 8.52 6.91 -20.44
C GLY A 254 9.85 6.38 -20.98
N TYR A 255 10.97 6.82 -20.38
CA TYR A 255 12.31 6.47 -20.86
C TYR A 255 12.81 5.12 -20.35
N ASN A 256 12.41 4.70 -19.15
CA ASN A 256 12.89 3.45 -18.56
C ASN A 256 11.90 2.29 -18.68
N GLY A 257 10.67 2.52 -19.17
CA GLY A 257 9.63 1.50 -19.16
C GLY A 257 9.98 0.21 -19.90
N ASP A 258 10.68 0.30 -21.02
CA ASP A 258 11.15 -0.88 -21.76
C ASP A 258 12.39 -1.53 -21.10
N LYS A 259 13.40 -0.71 -20.78
CA LYS A 259 14.66 -1.14 -20.16
C LYS A 259 14.46 -1.84 -18.82
N LEU A 260 13.51 -1.36 -18.03
CA LEU A 260 13.15 -1.93 -16.73
C LEU A 260 11.99 -2.92 -16.83
N GLY A 261 11.57 -3.32 -18.04
CA GLY A 261 10.63 -4.41 -18.25
C GLY A 261 9.14 -4.09 -18.10
N GLY A 262 8.79 -2.86 -17.69
CA GLY A 262 7.41 -2.39 -17.52
C GLY A 262 6.52 -2.52 -18.76
N THR A 263 7.07 -2.32 -19.95
CA THR A 263 6.34 -2.48 -21.23
C THR A 263 6.55 -3.84 -21.90
N GLY A 264 7.50 -4.64 -21.44
CA GLY A 264 7.85 -5.93 -22.04
C GLY A 264 7.14 -7.11 -21.37
N TRP A 265 7.22 -7.18 -20.04
CA TRP A 265 6.75 -8.31 -19.26
C TRP A 265 5.23 -8.34 -19.11
N ALA A 266 4.62 -9.41 -19.61
CA ALA A 266 3.23 -9.78 -19.34
C ALA A 266 3.22 -10.75 -18.15
N MET A 267 2.55 -10.38 -17.07
CA MET A 267 2.57 -11.12 -15.80
C MET A 267 1.17 -11.59 -15.42
N THR A 268 1.08 -12.73 -14.74
CA THR A 268 -0.17 -13.27 -14.17
C THR A 268 -0.15 -13.27 -12.64
N GLU A 269 0.82 -12.58 -12.04
CA GLU A 269 1.01 -12.46 -10.60
C GLU A 269 1.39 -11.03 -10.19
N PHE A 270 0.87 -10.61 -9.04
CA PHE A 270 1.16 -9.32 -8.41
C PHE A 270 1.31 -9.55 -6.90
N GLY A 271 2.35 -9.01 -6.27
CA GLY A 271 2.62 -9.28 -4.87
C GLY A 271 3.84 -8.52 -4.33
N TRP A 272 4.30 -8.90 -3.14
CA TRP A 272 5.41 -8.23 -2.47
C TRP A 272 6.75 -8.32 -3.21
N ASP A 273 6.92 -9.21 -4.20
CA ASP A 273 8.11 -9.36 -5.04
C ASP A 273 7.90 -8.75 -6.44
N VAL A 274 6.77 -9.01 -7.10
CA VAL A 274 6.50 -8.55 -8.48
C VAL A 274 5.50 -7.38 -8.51
N LYS A 275 5.90 -6.19 -9.00
CA LYS A 275 5.07 -4.97 -9.07
C LYS A 275 4.59 -4.63 -10.48
N TYR A 276 5.05 -5.35 -11.52
CA TYR A 276 4.73 -5.02 -12.92
C TYR A 276 3.23 -4.82 -13.18
N PRO A 277 2.30 -5.73 -12.80
CA PRO A 277 0.87 -5.48 -13.02
C PRO A 277 0.31 -4.26 -12.31
N GLY A 278 0.85 -3.92 -11.12
CA GLY A 278 0.49 -2.71 -10.39
C GLY A 278 0.92 -1.45 -11.13
N VAL A 279 2.18 -1.40 -11.58
CA VAL A 279 2.72 -0.30 -12.41
C VAL A 279 1.88 -0.12 -13.67
N GLN A 280 1.68 -1.21 -14.41
CA GLN A 280 0.94 -1.23 -15.67
C GLN A 280 -0.50 -0.73 -15.47
N THR A 281 -1.18 -1.19 -14.41
CA THR A 281 -2.53 -0.76 -14.05
C THR A 281 -2.60 0.75 -13.76
N LEU A 282 -1.66 1.29 -12.98
CA LEU A 282 -1.63 2.72 -12.65
C LEU A 282 -1.27 3.59 -13.86
N VAL A 283 -0.33 3.15 -14.71
CA VAL A 283 0.06 3.87 -15.92
C VAL A 283 -1.09 3.85 -16.95
N ALA A 284 -1.79 2.72 -17.10
CA ALA A 284 -3.01 2.63 -17.89
C ALA A 284 -4.08 3.60 -17.39
N GLN A 285 -4.28 3.69 -16.07
CA GLN A 285 -5.17 4.69 -15.46
C GLN A 285 -4.77 6.12 -15.83
N MET A 286 -3.48 6.46 -15.79
CA MET A 286 -2.98 7.79 -16.18
C MET A 286 -3.25 8.07 -17.65
N LEU A 287 -2.98 7.11 -18.53
CA LEU A 287 -3.26 7.20 -19.96
C LEU A 287 -4.75 7.45 -20.23
N MET A 288 -5.63 6.67 -19.59
CA MET A 288 -7.08 6.84 -19.66
C MET A 288 -7.55 8.21 -19.17
N ALA A 289 -6.82 8.81 -18.21
CA ALA A 289 -7.07 10.16 -17.71
C ALA A 289 -6.38 11.27 -18.54
N GLY A 290 -5.78 10.94 -19.69
CA GLY A 290 -5.10 11.91 -20.57
C GLY A 290 -3.73 12.38 -20.06
N LYS A 291 -3.14 11.72 -19.05
CA LYS A 291 -1.88 12.10 -18.42
C LYS A 291 -0.63 11.43 -19.02
N GLY A 292 -0.70 10.92 -20.25
CA GLY A 292 0.45 10.29 -20.94
C GLY A 292 1.47 11.27 -21.54
N GLY A 293 1.08 12.53 -21.77
CA GLY A 293 1.97 13.56 -22.32
C GLY A 293 2.70 13.11 -23.59
N LYS A 294 4.01 13.41 -23.67
CA LYS A 294 4.89 13.00 -24.78
C LYS A 294 5.17 11.48 -24.82
N HIS A 295 4.87 10.75 -23.73
CA HIS A 295 5.13 9.32 -23.58
C HIS A 295 3.92 8.43 -23.88
N ARG A 296 2.88 8.99 -24.51
CA ARG A 296 1.63 8.30 -24.80
C ARG A 296 1.83 6.90 -25.42
N ALA A 297 2.70 6.78 -26.42
CA ALA A 297 2.96 5.50 -27.10
C ALA A 297 3.59 4.44 -26.18
N VAL A 298 4.41 4.85 -25.22
CA VAL A 298 4.98 3.93 -24.20
C VAL A 298 3.89 3.52 -23.21
N PHE A 299 3.03 4.47 -22.81
CA PHE A 299 1.93 4.21 -21.89
C PHE A 299 0.86 3.29 -22.48
N GLU A 300 0.66 3.33 -23.81
CA GLU A 300 -0.21 2.38 -24.51
C GLU A 300 0.31 0.95 -24.36
N LYS A 301 1.64 0.73 -24.42
CA LYS A 301 2.23 -0.59 -24.13
C LYS A 301 2.05 -1.03 -22.68
N TYR A 302 2.15 -0.10 -21.72
CA TYR A 302 1.80 -0.42 -20.33
C TYR A 302 0.33 -0.84 -20.19
N GLN A 303 -0.58 -0.15 -20.88
CA GLN A 303 -1.99 -0.50 -20.91
C GLN A 303 -2.20 -1.91 -21.47
N GLU A 304 -1.55 -2.28 -22.57
CA GLU A 304 -1.63 -3.64 -23.13
C GLU A 304 -1.26 -4.72 -22.09
N LYS A 305 -0.23 -4.49 -21.27
CA LYS A 305 0.17 -5.43 -20.22
C LYS A 305 -0.78 -5.45 -19.02
N ALA A 306 -1.34 -4.30 -18.65
CA ALA A 306 -2.40 -4.25 -17.64
C ALA A 306 -3.62 -5.06 -18.09
N GLU A 307 -4.03 -4.89 -19.35
CA GLU A 307 -5.18 -5.56 -19.94
C GLU A 307 -4.95 -7.07 -20.08
N PHE A 308 -3.73 -7.48 -20.44
CA PHE A 308 -3.31 -8.88 -20.35
C PHE A 308 -3.55 -9.47 -18.95
N PHE A 309 -3.10 -8.79 -17.88
CA PHE A 309 -3.30 -9.29 -16.51
C PHE A 309 -4.80 -9.47 -16.21
N MET A 310 -5.64 -8.48 -16.56
CA MET A 310 -7.09 -8.56 -16.35
C MET A 310 -7.72 -9.72 -17.13
N CYS A 311 -7.35 -9.89 -18.41
CA CYS A 311 -7.84 -10.99 -19.25
C CYS A 311 -7.39 -12.36 -18.73
N SER A 312 -6.15 -12.47 -18.28
CA SER A 312 -5.58 -13.69 -17.71
C SER A 312 -6.32 -14.13 -16.44
N CYS A 313 -6.75 -13.18 -15.60
CA CYS A 313 -7.55 -13.45 -14.41
C CYS A 313 -8.92 -14.03 -14.77
N LEU A 314 -9.54 -13.53 -15.84
CA LEU A 314 -10.84 -14.00 -16.32
C LEU A 314 -10.76 -15.35 -17.05
N GLY A 315 -9.57 -15.83 -17.42
CA GLY A 315 -9.41 -17.03 -18.24
C GLY A 315 -9.72 -16.79 -19.72
N ASN A 316 -9.66 -15.53 -20.17
CA ASN A 316 -10.02 -15.12 -21.54
C ASN A 316 -8.81 -14.60 -22.34
N ASP A 317 -7.57 -14.83 -21.88
CA ASP A 317 -6.38 -14.53 -22.68
C ASP A 317 -6.01 -15.70 -23.60
N SER A 318 -5.53 -15.41 -24.81
CA SER A 318 -5.19 -16.42 -25.82
C SER A 318 -3.81 -17.08 -25.60
N SER A 319 -2.95 -16.49 -24.77
CA SER A 319 -1.58 -16.94 -24.57
C SER A 319 -1.36 -17.61 -23.21
N SER A 320 -1.79 -16.98 -22.12
CA SER A 320 -1.60 -17.51 -20.76
C SER A 320 -2.64 -16.96 -19.79
N ASN A 321 -3.16 -17.83 -18.92
CA ASN A 321 -4.18 -17.48 -17.96
C ASN A 321 -3.73 -17.81 -16.54
N ALA A 322 -4.25 -17.08 -15.55
CA ALA A 322 -4.08 -17.41 -14.14
C ALA A 322 -4.72 -18.78 -13.89
N ARG A 323 -3.95 -19.68 -13.27
CA ARG A 323 -4.46 -21.02 -12.89
C ARG A 323 -5.51 -20.86 -11.79
N LYS A 324 -6.48 -21.77 -11.78
CA LYS A 324 -7.55 -21.80 -10.77
C LYS A 324 -7.72 -23.21 -10.21
N THR A 325 -8.12 -23.30 -8.94
CA THR A 325 -8.60 -24.54 -8.33
C THR A 325 -9.93 -24.97 -8.97
N PRO A 326 -10.38 -26.23 -8.79
CA PRO A 326 -11.72 -26.65 -9.18
C PRO A 326 -12.85 -25.75 -8.65
N GLY A 327 -12.70 -25.22 -7.43
CA GLY A 327 -13.62 -24.26 -6.81
C GLY A 327 -13.53 -22.83 -7.35
N GLY A 328 -12.61 -22.54 -8.29
CA GLY A 328 -12.52 -21.25 -8.98
C GLY A 328 -11.62 -20.21 -8.32
N LEU A 329 -10.87 -20.55 -7.27
CA LEU A 329 -9.89 -19.67 -6.64
C LEU A 329 -8.63 -19.58 -7.51
N ILE A 330 -8.07 -18.38 -7.72
CA ILE A 330 -6.73 -18.23 -8.31
C ILE A 330 -5.73 -19.07 -7.50
N TYR A 331 -4.92 -19.89 -8.18
CA TYR A 331 -3.91 -20.71 -7.53
C TYR A 331 -2.55 -20.59 -8.23
N ARG A 332 -1.58 -19.98 -7.53
CA ARG A 332 -0.23 -19.77 -8.03
C ARG A 332 0.76 -20.76 -7.44
N GLN A 333 0.73 -20.94 -6.12
CA GLN A 333 1.70 -21.73 -5.37
C GLN A 333 1.09 -22.25 -4.06
N SER A 334 1.75 -23.21 -3.41
CA SER A 334 1.25 -23.83 -2.17
C SER A 334 1.39 -22.92 -0.95
N TRP A 335 2.57 -22.33 -0.74
CA TRP A 335 2.79 -21.45 0.41
C TRP A 335 2.14 -20.09 0.19
N ASN A 336 1.20 -19.73 1.07
CA ASN A 336 0.54 -18.43 1.13
C ASN A 336 -0.05 -17.95 -0.22
N ASN A 337 -0.85 -18.81 -0.86
CA ASN A 337 -1.50 -18.50 -2.12
C ASN A 337 -2.42 -17.26 -2.07
N MET A 338 -3.00 -16.97 -0.89
CA MET A 338 -3.96 -15.86 -0.71
C MET A 338 -3.39 -14.47 -1.02
N GLN A 339 -2.07 -14.29 -1.04
CA GLN A 339 -1.48 -13.06 -1.58
C GLN A 339 -1.98 -12.81 -3.01
N PHE A 340 -1.83 -13.78 -3.91
CA PHE A 340 -2.13 -13.61 -5.33
C PHE A 340 -3.62 -13.45 -5.55
N VAL A 341 -4.44 -14.09 -4.74
CA VAL A 341 -5.90 -13.95 -4.76
C VAL A 341 -6.30 -12.52 -4.40
N THR A 342 -5.81 -12.01 -3.27
CA THR A 342 -6.22 -10.70 -2.74
C THR A 342 -5.68 -9.55 -3.59
N THR A 343 -4.45 -9.64 -4.09
CA THR A 343 -3.85 -8.63 -4.98
C THR A 343 -4.49 -8.62 -6.36
N ALA A 344 -4.80 -9.79 -6.95
CA ALA A 344 -5.52 -9.86 -8.22
C ALA A 344 -6.97 -9.36 -8.10
N SER A 345 -7.64 -9.69 -6.99
CA SER A 345 -8.97 -9.14 -6.67
C SER A 345 -8.93 -7.63 -6.60
N PHE A 346 -7.89 -7.07 -5.99
CA PHE A 346 -7.70 -5.62 -5.92
C PHE A 346 -7.48 -5.00 -7.30
N LEU A 347 -6.56 -5.52 -8.10
CA LEU A 347 -6.27 -4.98 -9.43
C LEU A 347 -7.48 -5.04 -10.37
N THR A 348 -8.21 -6.16 -10.38
CA THR A 348 -9.43 -6.30 -11.19
C THR A 348 -10.55 -5.36 -10.71
N THR A 349 -10.65 -5.11 -9.40
CA THR A 349 -11.59 -4.12 -8.84
C THR A 349 -11.25 -2.70 -9.29
N VAL A 350 -10.01 -2.23 -9.10
CA VAL A 350 -9.64 -0.85 -9.49
C VAL A 350 -9.69 -0.65 -11.00
N TYR A 351 -9.31 -1.66 -11.80
CA TYR A 351 -9.35 -1.56 -13.26
C TYR A 351 -10.77 -1.49 -13.80
N SER A 352 -11.71 -2.25 -13.21
CA SER A 352 -13.15 -2.11 -13.46
C SER A 352 -13.60 -0.66 -13.29
N ASP A 353 -13.23 -0.06 -12.17
CA ASP A 353 -13.61 1.31 -11.84
C ASP A 353 -12.92 2.35 -12.76
N TYR A 354 -11.69 2.09 -13.21
CA TYR A 354 -10.98 2.92 -14.19
C TYR A 354 -11.62 2.88 -15.59
N LEU A 355 -12.01 1.69 -16.05
CA LEU A 355 -12.74 1.52 -17.31
C LEU A 355 -14.10 2.23 -17.24
N THR A 356 -14.87 1.99 -16.18
CA THR A 356 -16.16 2.66 -15.92
C THR A 356 -16.03 4.18 -16.02
N SER A 357 -15.02 4.72 -15.35
CA SER A 357 -14.82 6.18 -15.28
C SER A 357 -14.31 6.81 -16.56
N SER A 358 -13.67 6.03 -17.43
CA SER A 358 -13.20 6.49 -18.74
C SER A 358 -14.20 6.21 -19.86
N GLY A 359 -15.33 5.55 -19.56
CA GLY A 359 -16.29 5.10 -20.56
C GLY A 359 -15.70 4.07 -21.53
N LYS A 360 -14.63 3.38 -21.13
CA LYS A 360 -13.96 2.36 -21.94
C LYS A 360 -14.41 0.96 -21.55
N SER A 361 -14.16 0.02 -22.45
CA SER A 361 -14.33 -1.41 -22.22
C SER A 361 -13.05 -2.16 -22.57
N LEU A 362 -12.92 -3.37 -22.03
CA LEU A 362 -11.79 -4.25 -22.28
C LEU A 362 -12.15 -5.28 -23.36
N MET A 363 -11.19 -5.59 -24.24
CA MET A 363 -11.28 -6.70 -25.17
C MET A 363 -10.26 -7.76 -24.77
N CYS A 364 -10.73 -8.97 -24.47
CA CYS A 364 -9.89 -10.12 -24.15
C CYS A 364 -9.99 -11.14 -25.28
N ALA A 365 -8.95 -11.22 -26.12
CA ALA A 365 -9.02 -11.89 -27.42
C ALA A 365 -10.27 -11.39 -28.20
N ASP A 366 -11.18 -12.28 -28.58
CA ASP A 366 -12.40 -11.93 -29.33
C ASP A 366 -13.62 -11.65 -28.41
N LYS A 367 -13.42 -11.60 -27.08
CA LYS A 367 -14.50 -11.42 -26.11
C LYS A 367 -14.51 -10.01 -25.52
N HIS A 368 -15.65 -9.35 -25.61
CA HIS A 368 -15.91 -8.10 -24.90
C HIS A 368 -16.05 -8.38 -23.40
N VAL A 369 -15.30 -7.61 -22.59
CA VAL A 369 -15.33 -7.67 -21.14
C VAL A 369 -15.77 -6.31 -20.62
N SER A 370 -16.93 -6.31 -19.96
CA SER A 370 -17.46 -5.12 -19.31
C SER A 370 -16.75 -4.85 -17.99
N PRO A 371 -16.76 -3.60 -17.49
CA PRO A 371 -16.30 -3.31 -16.13
C PRO A 371 -16.97 -4.18 -15.07
N SER A 372 -18.27 -4.46 -15.21
CA SER A 372 -19.02 -5.33 -14.29
C SER A 372 -18.51 -6.77 -14.27
N ASP A 373 -17.96 -7.29 -15.38
CA ASP A 373 -17.38 -8.64 -15.41
C ASP A 373 -16.11 -8.72 -14.55
N LEU A 374 -15.25 -7.70 -14.61
CA LEU A 374 -14.05 -7.60 -13.77
C LEU A 374 -14.42 -7.48 -12.28
N LEU A 375 -15.41 -6.66 -11.95
CA LEU A 375 -15.87 -6.52 -10.57
C LEU A 375 -16.54 -7.81 -10.06
N SER A 376 -17.29 -8.52 -10.91
CA SER A 376 -17.90 -9.80 -10.57
C SER A 376 -16.86 -10.88 -10.34
N PHE A 377 -15.78 -10.86 -11.11
CA PHE A 377 -14.63 -11.74 -10.86
C PHE A 377 -13.94 -11.42 -9.53
N ALA A 378 -13.65 -10.15 -9.23
CA ALA A 378 -13.10 -9.77 -7.94
C ALA A 378 -14.01 -10.21 -6.78
N LYS A 379 -15.33 -10.02 -6.93
CA LYS A 379 -16.33 -10.48 -5.96
C LYS A 379 -16.25 -11.99 -5.75
N SER A 380 -16.14 -12.80 -6.80
CA SER A 380 -16.10 -14.26 -6.65
C SER A 380 -14.87 -14.74 -5.87
N GLN A 381 -13.72 -14.09 -6.04
CA GLN A 381 -12.52 -14.39 -5.26
C GLN A 381 -12.69 -14.00 -3.77
N VAL A 382 -13.28 -12.83 -3.49
CA VAL A 382 -13.57 -12.41 -2.11
C VAL A 382 -14.63 -13.29 -1.46
N ASP A 383 -15.71 -13.63 -2.17
CA ASP A 383 -16.74 -14.53 -1.67
C ASP A 383 -16.14 -15.91 -1.35
N TYR A 384 -15.25 -16.42 -2.19
CA TYR A 384 -14.50 -17.65 -1.91
C TYR A 384 -13.72 -17.52 -0.59
N ILE A 385 -12.99 -16.41 -0.37
CA ILE A 385 -12.29 -16.15 0.90
C ILE A 385 -13.27 -16.14 2.08
N LEU A 386 -14.46 -15.59 1.90
CA LEU A 386 -15.44 -15.41 2.98
C LEU A 386 -16.33 -16.64 3.24
N GLY A 387 -16.33 -17.63 2.36
CA GLY A 387 -16.95 -18.94 2.61
C GLY A 387 -17.61 -19.61 1.41
N ASP A 388 -17.72 -18.93 0.27
CA ASP A 388 -18.34 -19.47 -0.96
C ASP A 388 -17.36 -20.36 -1.73
N ASN A 389 -16.95 -21.44 -1.08
CA ASN A 389 -16.01 -22.41 -1.60
C ASN A 389 -16.50 -23.84 -1.32
N PRO A 390 -15.92 -24.87 -1.97
CA PRO A 390 -16.37 -26.26 -1.82
C PRO A 390 -16.35 -26.79 -0.38
N ARG A 391 -15.64 -26.13 0.54
CA ARG A 391 -15.55 -26.49 1.96
C ARG A 391 -16.47 -25.69 2.86
N THR A 392 -17.21 -24.72 2.33
CA THR A 392 -18.06 -23.80 3.12
C THR A 392 -17.31 -23.23 4.33
N THR A 393 -16.04 -22.85 4.12
CA THR A 393 -15.11 -22.42 5.19
C THR A 393 -14.59 -21.03 4.88
N SER A 394 -14.78 -20.05 5.77
CA SER A 394 -14.13 -18.75 5.64
C SER A 394 -12.64 -18.91 5.88
N TYR A 395 -11.81 -18.35 5.00
CA TYR A 395 -10.37 -18.21 5.21
C TYR A 395 -10.00 -16.92 5.95
N MET A 396 -11.00 -16.13 6.38
CA MET A 396 -10.84 -15.02 7.31
C MET A 396 -11.16 -15.46 8.73
N VAL A 397 -10.17 -15.41 9.61
CA VAL A 397 -10.33 -15.82 11.01
C VAL A 397 -11.40 -14.98 11.71
N GLY A 398 -12.39 -15.65 12.31
CA GLY A 398 -13.48 -15.02 13.04
C GLY A 398 -14.57 -14.40 12.16
N TYR A 399 -14.66 -14.73 10.86
CA TYR A 399 -15.76 -14.36 9.98
C TYR A 399 -16.59 -15.60 9.62
N GLY A 400 -17.92 -15.46 9.61
CA GLY A 400 -18.85 -16.59 9.42
C GLY A 400 -18.84 -17.58 10.60
N GLU A 401 -19.50 -18.73 10.41
CA GLU A 401 -19.64 -19.77 11.43
C GLU A 401 -18.48 -20.78 11.43
N ASN A 402 -17.81 -20.94 10.28
CA ASN A 402 -16.75 -21.92 10.08
C ASN A 402 -15.50 -21.22 9.52
N TYR A 403 -14.43 -21.19 10.31
CA TYR A 403 -13.15 -20.52 9.99
C TYR A 403 -11.98 -21.21 10.72
N PRO A 404 -10.71 -21.02 10.27
CA PRO A 404 -9.52 -21.59 10.89
C PRO A 404 -9.38 -21.22 12.38
N GLN A 405 -9.07 -22.21 13.20
CA GLN A 405 -8.89 -22.06 14.65
C GLN A 405 -7.47 -22.40 15.12
N HIS A 406 -6.61 -22.93 14.25
CA HIS A 406 -5.24 -23.35 14.57
C HIS A 406 -4.24 -22.62 13.67
N VAL A 407 -4.22 -21.29 13.78
CA VAL A 407 -3.45 -20.41 12.92
C VAL A 407 -1.96 -20.52 13.25
N HIS A 408 -1.08 -20.58 12.25
CA HIS A 408 0.36 -20.51 12.43
C HIS A 408 0.77 -19.09 12.86
N HIS A 409 0.51 -18.73 14.13
CA HIS A 409 0.80 -17.39 14.65
C HIS A 409 1.14 -17.44 16.14
N ARG A 410 2.34 -17.00 16.51
CA ARG A 410 2.88 -17.11 17.89
C ARG A 410 2.00 -16.38 18.91
N GLY A 411 1.64 -15.13 18.63
CA GLY A 411 0.77 -14.36 19.52
C GLY A 411 -0.67 -14.89 19.64
N SER A 412 -1.13 -15.65 18.64
CA SER A 412 -2.49 -16.23 18.60
C SER A 412 -2.52 -17.53 19.42
N SER A 413 -1.52 -18.38 19.17
CA SER A 413 -1.41 -19.74 19.68
C SER A 413 -0.93 -19.87 21.13
N ILE A 414 -0.29 -18.84 21.67
CA ILE A 414 0.21 -18.81 23.06
C ILE A 414 -0.72 -17.95 23.91
N VAL A 415 -1.02 -18.37 25.14
CA VAL A 415 -1.84 -17.57 26.07
C VAL A 415 -1.31 -16.13 26.19
N SER A 416 -2.24 -15.17 26.17
CA SER A 416 -1.90 -13.75 26.28
C SER A 416 -1.09 -13.46 27.55
N TYR A 417 -0.08 -12.59 27.41
CA TYR A 417 0.68 -12.04 28.54
C TYR A 417 -0.21 -11.43 29.63
N LYS A 418 -1.37 -10.87 29.25
CA LYS A 418 -2.30 -10.26 30.22
C LYS A 418 -3.10 -11.28 31.02
N VAL A 419 -3.23 -12.49 30.50
CA VAL A 419 -3.92 -13.60 31.17
C VAL A 419 -2.94 -14.38 32.02
N ASP A 420 -1.78 -14.72 31.47
CA ASP A 420 -0.70 -15.39 32.17
C ASP A 420 0.65 -14.74 31.81
N PRO A 421 1.23 -13.92 32.71
CA PRO A 421 2.50 -13.25 32.47
C PRO A 421 3.71 -14.17 32.64
N THR A 422 3.51 -15.46 32.95
CA THR A 422 4.61 -16.43 33.06
C THR A 422 5.40 -16.45 31.75
N PHE A 423 6.72 -16.34 31.85
CA PHE A 423 7.62 -16.28 30.72
C PHE A 423 7.57 -17.58 29.90
N VAL A 424 7.28 -17.48 28.61
CA VAL A 424 7.35 -18.58 27.65
C VAL A 424 8.74 -18.60 27.03
N SER A 425 9.56 -19.56 27.43
CA SER A 425 10.92 -19.72 26.89
C SER A 425 10.93 -20.12 25.42
N CYS A 426 12.05 -19.84 24.73
CA CYS A 426 12.26 -20.11 23.30
C CYS A 426 11.72 -21.47 22.81
N ARG A 427 12.15 -22.56 23.46
CA ARG A 427 11.70 -23.93 23.12
C ARG A 427 10.48 -24.38 23.92
N GLY A 428 10.17 -23.71 25.03
CA GLY A 428 8.98 -24.01 25.84
C GLY A 428 7.69 -23.88 25.05
N GLY A 429 7.58 -22.86 24.18
CA GLY A 429 6.38 -22.70 23.37
C GLY A 429 6.16 -23.79 22.32
N TYR A 430 7.22 -24.42 21.82
CA TYR A 430 7.09 -25.61 20.98
C TYR A 430 6.56 -26.82 21.77
N GLY A 431 7.05 -26.98 23.01
CA GLY A 431 6.65 -28.07 23.89
C GLY A 431 5.21 -27.97 24.39
N THR A 432 4.68 -26.76 24.56
CA THR A 432 3.36 -26.53 25.18
C THR A 432 2.29 -26.03 24.22
N TRP A 433 2.63 -25.11 23.32
CA TRP A 433 1.64 -24.35 22.55
C TRP A 433 1.60 -24.76 21.09
N PHE A 434 2.74 -24.89 20.41
CA PHE A 434 2.79 -25.12 18.96
C PHE A 434 2.02 -26.37 18.51
N ASN A 435 2.17 -27.49 19.21
CA ASN A 435 1.51 -28.77 18.88
C ASN A 435 0.16 -28.97 19.58
N ARG A 436 -0.35 -27.95 20.28
CA ARG A 436 -1.61 -28.06 21.03
C ARG A 436 -2.77 -28.23 20.05
N LYS A 437 -3.58 -29.29 20.25
CA LYS A 437 -4.77 -29.64 19.45
C LYS A 437 -6.00 -28.79 19.72
N ALA A 438 -5.97 -27.98 20.78
CA ALA A 438 -7.03 -27.03 21.05
C ALA A 438 -6.84 -25.79 20.17
N SER A 439 -7.96 -25.12 19.90
CA SER A 439 -8.01 -23.82 19.23
C SER A 439 -7.05 -22.82 19.88
N ASP A 440 -6.56 -21.89 19.07
CA ASP A 440 -5.70 -20.80 19.54
C ASP A 440 -6.39 -20.01 20.68
N PRO A 441 -5.69 -19.76 21.81
CA PRO A 441 -6.28 -19.08 22.96
C PRO A 441 -6.65 -17.62 22.67
N ASN A 442 -6.00 -16.99 21.68
CA ASN A 442 -6.30 -15.61 21.28
C ASN A 442 -6.80 -15.61 19.83
N LEU A 443 -8.08 -15.32 19.62
CA LEU A 443 -8.63 -15.26 18.26
C LEU A 443 -7.99 -14.12 17.45
N LEU A 444 -7.28 -14.46 16.38
CA LEU A 444 -6.62 -13.52 15.46
C LEU A 444 -7.60 -12.95 14.44
N ILE A 445 -8.60 -12.21 14.93
CA ILE A 445 -9.73 -11.72 14.14
C ILE A 445 -9.26 -10.97 12.89
N GLY A 446 -9.79 -11.38 11.73
CA GLY A 446 -9.58 -10.75 10.44
C GLY A 446 -8.35 -11.23 9.67
N ALA A 447 -7.48 -12.05 10.25
CA ALA A 447 -6.36 -12.64 9.54
C ALA A 447 -6.83 -13.46 8.33
N ILE A 448 -6.23 -13.23 7.16
CA ILE A 448 -6.38 -14.08 5.99
C ILE A 448 -5.24 -15.09 5.97
N VAL A 449 -5.56 -16.36 6.23
CA VAL A 449 -4.58 -17.45 6.21
C VAL A 449 -4.13 -17.77 4.77
N GLY A 450 -3.07 -18.56 4.60
CA GLY A 450 -2.51 -18.93 3.29
C GLY A 450 -3.48 -19.59 2.31
N GLY A 451 -4.54 -20.23 2.79
CA GLY A 451 -5.65 -20.77 1.99
C GLY A 451 -5.54 -22.25 1.67
N PRO A 452 -6.43 -22.80 0.81
CA PRO A 452 -6.44 -24.22 0.47
C PRO A 452 -5.31 -24.58 -0.52
N ASP A 453 -5.09 -25.88 -0.70
CA ASP A 453 -4.26 -26.41 -1.78
C ASP A 453 -4.94 -26.28 -3.16
N VAL A 454 -4.25 -26.76 -4.18
CA VAL A 454 -4.69 -26.70 -5.59
C VAL A 454 -6.02 -27.41 -5.87
N TYR A 455 -6.46 -28.30 -4.97
CA TYR A 455 -7.69 -29.08 -5.07
C TYR A 455 -8.78 -28.61 -4.09
N ASP A 456 -8.66 -27.36 -3.59
CA ASP A 456 -9.58 -26.76 -2.63
C ASP A 456 -9.57 -27.46 -1.24
N ASN A 457 -8.56 -28.28 -0.92
CA ASN A 457 -8.45 -28.89 0.41
C ASN A 457 -7.72 -27.97 1.38
N PHE A 458 -8.24 -27.92 2.62
CA PHE A 458 -7.65 -27.14 3.70
C PHE A 458 -7.54 -27.98 4.97
N VAL A 459 -6.38 -27.92 5.61
CA VAL A 459 -6.08 -28.62 6.86
C VAL A 459 -5.73 -27.58 7.93
N ASP A 460 -6.68 -27.31 8.83
CA ASP A 460 -6.55 -26.37 9.95
C ASP A 460 -5.62 -26.93 11.03
N ARG A 461 -4.31 -26.82 10.79
CA ARG A 461 -3.27 -27.18 11.76
C ARG A 461 -2.18 -26.13 11.80
N ARG A 462 -1.75 -25.80 13.01
CA ARG A 462 -0.71 -24.80 13.28
C ARG A 462 0.64 -25.12 12.64
N ASP A 463 0.97 -26.40 12.43
CA ASP A 463 2.20 -26.82 11.76
C ASP A 463 2.10 -26.80 10.22
N ASN A 464 0.90 -26.64 9.67
CA ASN A 464 0.66 -26.46 8.24
C ASN A 464 0.74 -24.96 7.88
N TYR A 465 1.93 -24.39 8.01
CA TYR A 465 2.17 -22.95 7.78
C TYR A 465 1.84 -22.52 6.35
N GLU A 466 1.99 -23.38 5.35
CA GLU A 466 1.63 -23.07 3.95
C GLU A 466 0.17 -22.58 3.82
N GLN A 467 -0.74 -23.22 4.56
CA GLN A 467 -2.18 -22.93 4.50
C GLN A 467 -2.66 -22.04 5.65
N THR A 468 -2.06 -22.15 6.84
CA THR A 468 -2.58 -21.53 8.07
C THR A 468 -1.84 -20.28 8.52
N GLU A 469 -0.74 -19.89 7.84
CA GLU A 469 -0.01 -18.67 8.16
C GLU A 469 -0.66 -17.45 7.50
N PRO A 470 -1.03 -16.41 8.27
CA PRO A 470 -1.46 -15.14 7.72
C PRO A 470 -0.28 -14.18 7.57
N THR A 471 -0.37 -13.25 6.62
CA THR A 471 0.61 -12.18 6.44
C THR A 471 -0.06 -10.83 6.30
N THR A 472 0.67 -9.77 6.66
CA THR A 472 0.18 -8.38 6.54
C THR A 472 -0.25 -8.02 5.12
N TYR A 473 0.50 -8.48 4.10
CA TYR A 473 0.23 -8.16 2.70
C TYR A 473 -0.95 -8.93 2.09
N ASN A 474 -1.42 -10.03 2.68
CA ASN A 474 -2.68 -10.67 2.28
C ASN A 474 -3.88 -9.75 2.59
N ASN A 475 -3.82 -9.07 3.73
CA ASN A 475 -4.92 -8.28 4.26
C ASN A 475 -5.01 -6.88 3.64
N ALA A 476 -3.89 -6.27 3.28
CA ALA A 476 -3.86 -4.87 2.84
C ALA A 476 -4.72 -4.59 1.59
N PRO A 477 -4.69 -5.42 0.52
CA PRO A 477 -5.54 -5.20 -0.66
C PRO A 477 -7.04 -5.31 -0.34
N LEU A 478 -7.43 -6.16 0.61
CA LEU A 478 -8.84 -6.37 0.96
C LEU A 478 -9.49 -5.15 1.62
N ILE A 479 -8.72 -4.22 2.21
CA ILE A 479 -9.27 -2.96 2.72
C ILE A 479 -10.05 -2.23 1.61
N GLY A 480 -9.46 -2.13 0.42
CA GLY A 480 -10.07 -1.46 -0.71
C GLY A 480 -11.20 -2.28 -1.33
N VAL A 481 -10.95 -3.56 -1.58
CA VAL A 481 -11.93 -4.44 -2.25
C VAL A 481 -13.21 -4.59 -1.42
N LEU A 482 -13.09 -4.85 -0.10
CA LEU A 482 -14.25 -4.99 0.78
C LEU A 482 -15.05 -3.69 0.88
N ALA A 483 -14.36 -2.55 0.99
CA ALA A 483 -15.03 -1.24 0.97
C ALA A 483 -15.80 -1.03 -0.35
N ARG A 484 -15.19 -1.39 -1.48
CA ARG A 484 -15.80 -1.24 -2.80
C ARG A 484 -16.99 -2.18 -3.02
N LEU A 485 -16.92 -3.43 -2.56
CA LEU A 485 -18.00 -4.40 -2.66
C LEU A 485 -19.16 -4.07 -1.72
N ASN A 486 -18.90 -3.47 -0.55
CA ASN A 486 -19.92 -3.06 0.40
C ASN A 486 -20.95 -2.07 -0.17
N VAL A 487 -20.57 -1.25 -1.16
CA VAL A 487 -21.51 -0.30 -1.82
C VAL A 487 -22.21 -0.87 -3.06
N GLY A 488 -21.94 -2.13 -3.42
CA GLY A 488 -22.58 -2.83 -4.54
C GLY A 488 -22.14 -2.38 -5.94
N GLN A 489 -22.71 -2.97 -6.99
CA GLN A 489 -22.31 -2.69 -8.38
C GLN A 489 -22.57 -1.23 -8.81
N SER A 490 -23.64 -0.62 -8.31
CA SER A 490 -24.08 0.74 -8.67
C SER A 490 -23.46 1.85 -7.81
N GLY A 491 -22.71 1.48 -6.74
CA GLY A 491 -22.28 2.40 -5.69
C GLY A 491 -20.97 3.15 -5.96
N TYR A 492 -20.34 2.98 -7.13
CA TYR A 492 -19.11 3.69 -7.44
C TYR A 492 -19.37 5.03 -8.10
N THR A 493 -19.12 6.08 -7.33
CA THR A 493 -18.83 7.40 -7.89
C THR A 493 -17.34 7.62 -7.72
N ARG A 494 -16.56 7.54 -8.81
CA ARG A 494 -15.14 7.89 -8.77
C ARG A 494 -15.00 9.29 -8.19
N GLN A 495 -14.23 9.41 -7.10
CA GLN A 495 -13.51 10.66 -6.94
C GLN A 495 -12.47 10.66 -8.05
N VAL A 496 -12.61 11.56 -9.02
CA VAL A 496 -11.41 12.06 -9.71
C VAL A 496 -10.47 12.38 -8.56
N PRO A 497 -9.28 11.75 -8.43
CA PRO A 497 -8.35 12.11 -7.38
C PRO A 497 -8.23 13.62 -7.52
N ALA A 498 -8.78 14.34 -6.55
CA ALA A 498 -8.99 15.76 -6.64
C ALA A 498 -7.59 16.27 -6.97
N SER A 499 -7.35 16.71 -8.21
CA SER A 499 -6.04 16.72 -8.88
C SER A 499 -4.99 17.32 -7.98
N SER A 500 -4.39 16.53 -7.09
CA SER A 500 -3.80 17.02 -5.84
C SER A 500 -4.36 18.38 -5.42
N THR A 501 -5.71 18.62 -5.39
CA THR A 501 -6.30 19.94 -5.73
C THR A 501 -5.46 20.99 -5.08
N ILE A 502 -4.59 21.64 -5.87
CA ILE A 502 -3.45 22.35 -5.31
C ILE A 502 -4.08 23.48 -4.52
N LEU A 503 -4.23 23.29 -3.20
CA LEU A 503 -5.05 24.16 -2.37
C LEU A 503 -4.42 25.54 -2.36
N ILE A 504 -3.08 25.57 -2.45
CA ILE A 504 -2.28 26.76 -2.58
C ILE A 504 -1.40 26.61 -3.82
N ASP A 505 -1.76 27.29 -4.89
CA ASP A 505 -1.09 27.22 -6.19
C ASP A 505 0.02 28.25 -6.25
N VAL A 506 1.22 27.83 -6.65
CA VAL A 506 2.37 28.72 -6.83
C VAL A 506 2.74 28.72 -8.30
N SER A 507 2.66 29.89 -8.92
CA SER A 507 3.03 30.09 -10.32
C SER A 507 4.08 31.18 -10.43
N GLN A 508 5.05 30.99 -11.33
CA GLN A 508 6.16 31.92 -11.52
C GLN A 508 6.22 32.34 -12.98
N LYS A 509 6.46 33.63 -13.24
CA LYS A 509 6.68 34.17 -14.59
C LYS A 509 7.78 35.21 -14.61
N VAL A 510 8.52 35.26 -15.71
CA VAL A 510 9.46 36.36 -15.98
C VAL A 510 8.65 37.59 -16.40
N THR A 511 8.90 38.73 -15.76
CA THR A 511 8.22 40.00 -16.08
C THR A 511 9.13 41.01 -16.75
N ALA A 512 10.44 40.91 -16.55
CA ALA A 512 11.45 41.71 -17.22
C ALA A 512 12.81 40.99 -17.21
N SER A 513 13.68 41.36 -18.13
CA SER A 513 15.10 40.99 -18.12
C SER A 513 15.96 42.15 -18.60
N TRP A 514 17.19 42.25 -18.08
CA TRP A 514 18.18 43.25 -18.51
C TRP A 514 19.59 42.72 -18.26
N VAL A 515 20.57 43.35 -18.93
CA VAL A 515 21.99 43.04 -18.71
C VAL A 515 22.57 44.04 -17.73
N GLN A 516 23.22 43.55 -16.69
CA GLN A 516 23.93 44.37 -15.71
C GLN A 516 25.27 43.70 -15.40
N ASN A 517 26.37 44.44 -15.56
CA ASN A 517 27.74 43.96 -15.32
C ASN A 517 28.06 42.64 -16.05
N GLY A 518 27.64 42.53 -17.32
CA GLY A 518 27.89 41.35 -18.16
C GLY A 518 27.07 40.11 -17.80
N LYS A 519 26.12 40.20 -16.85
CA LYS A 519 25.19 39.12 -16.49
C LYS A 519 23.76 39.50 -16.85
N THR A 520 23.02 38.57 -17.43
CA THR A 520 21.57 38.72 -17.64
C THR A 520 20.84 38.47 -16.33
N LEU A 521 20.11 39.48 -15.86
CA LEU A 521 19.21 39.39 -14.71
C LEU A 521 17.77 39.24 -15.19
N TYR A 522 16.99 38.49 -14.42
CA TYR A 522 15.57 38.27 -14.65
C TYR A 522 14.78 38.72 -13.41
N LYS A 523 13.70 39.46 -13.65
CA LYS A 523 12.69 39.78 -12.63
C LYS A 523 11.57 38.75 -12.69
N TYR A 524 11.48 37.92 -11.67
CA TYR A 524 10.43 36.92 -11.51
C TYR A 524 9.30 37.48 -10.67
N SER A 525 8.08 37.34 -11.17
CA SER A 525 6.84 37.52 -10.44
C SER A 525 6.33 36.14 -10.05
N THR A 526 6.07 35.94 -8.76
CA THR A 526 5.51 34.71 -8.20
C THR A 526 4.15 34.98 -7.60
N THR A 527 3.13 34.29 -8.10
CA THR A 527 1.76 34.39 -7.62
C THR A 527 1.41 33.16 -6.81
N VAL A 528 0.97 33.39 -5.57
CA VAL A 528 0.46 32.35 -4.66
C VAL A 528 -1.05 32.51 -4.55
N THR A 529 -1.80 31.51 -5.01
CA THR A 529 -3.27 31.53 -5.09
C THR A 529 -3.88 30.56 -4.10
N ASN A 530 -4.80 31.02 -3.25
CA ASN A 530 -5.62 30.15 -2.43
C ASN A 530 -6.76 29.55 -3.28
N LYS A 531 -6.61 28.32 -3.75
CA LYS A 531 -7.66 27.54 -4.43
C LYS A 531 -8.47 26.66 -3.46
N SER A 532 -8.22 26.75 -2.16
CA SER A 532 -8.98 26.02 -1.15
C SER A 532 -10.37 26.64 -0.92
N PRO A 533 -11.36 25.89 -0.38
CA PRO A 533 -12.69 26.44 -0.09
C PRO A 533 -12.73 27.36 1.15
N LYS A 534 -11.60 27.57 1.84
CA LYS A 534 -11.51 28.27 3.14
C LYS A 534 -10.48 29.40 3.10
N ASN A 535 -10.53 30.28 4.09
CA ASN A 535 -9.53 31.34 4.21
C ASN A 535 -8.18 30.75 4.64
N LEU A 536 -7.12 31.17 3.96
CA LEU A 536 -5.75 30.75 4.22
C LEU A 536 -5.11 31.69 5.25
N ARG A 537 -4.57 31.13 6.34
CA ARG A 537 -3.78 31.86 7.36
C ARG A 537 -2.42 31.18 7.60
N ASN A 538 -1.50 31.92 8.23
CA ASN A 538 -0.21 31.40 8.67
C ASN A 538 0.59 30.69 7.57
N LEU A 539 0.50 31.19 6.32
CA LEU A 539 1.22 30.61 5.20
C LEU A 539 2.73 30.77 5.43
N LYS A 540 3.45 29.65 5.34
CA LYS A 540 4.91 29.60 5.28
C LYS A 540 5.34 29.03 3.94
N LEU A 541 6.20 29.75 3.25
CA LEU A 541 6.85 29.37 2.01
C LEU A 541 8.31 29.05 2.31
N TYR A 542 8.81 27.99 1.71
CA TYR A 542 10.23 27.69 1.63
C TYR A 542 10.72 28.10 0.24
N ILE A 543 11.78 28.92 0.20
CA ILE A 543 12.36 29.41 -1.06
C ILE A 543 13.81 28.98 -1.13
N SER A 544 14.09 28.06 -2.04
CA SER A 544 15.37 27.44 -2.32
C SER A 544 16.00 28.07 -3.58
N LYS A 545 17.34 28.05 -3.68
CA LYS A 545 18.10 28.59 -4.83
C LYS A 545 17.82 30.08 -5.14
N LEU A 546 17.40 30.85 -4.13
CA LEU A 546 17.24 32.30 -4.23
C LEU A 546 18.59 32.98 -3.98
N ASN A 547 19.16 33.56 -5.03
CA ASN A 547 20.49 34.18 -4.99
C ASN A 547 20.46 35.72 -5.07
N GLY A 548 19.28 36.31 -5.11
CA GLY A 548 19.10 37.75 -5.21
C GLY A 548 17.97 38.29 -4.35
N PRO A 549 17.74 39.61 -4.40
CA PRO A 549 16.77 40.27 -3.53
C PRO A 549 15.32 39.86 -3.85
N LEU A 550 14.51 39.78 -2.80
CA LEU A 550 13.09 39.44 -2.84
C LEU A 550 12.27 40.52 -2.12
N TRP A 551 11.08 40.81 -2.66
CA TRP A 551 10.12 41.78 -2.14
C TRP A 551 8.72 41.19 -2.11
N GLY A 552 7.90 41.61 -1.14
CA GLY A 552 6.49 41.20 -1.02
C GLY A 552 6.23 40.07 -0.02
N LEU A 553 7.25 39.60 0.71
CA LEU A 553 7.13 38.62 1.80
C LEU A 553 7.95 39.06 3.02
N THR A 554 7.60 38.51 4.19
CA THR A 554 8.37 38.67 5.43
C THR A 554 9.23 37.44 5.67
N LYS A 555 10.55 37.59 5.80
CA LYS A 555 11.43 36.47 6.16
C LYS A 555 11.45 36.26 7.67
N THR A 556 11.18 35.03 8.12
CA THR A 556 11.23 34.62 9.54
C THR A 556 11.97 33.29 9.64
N GLY A 557 13.22 33.33 10.14
CA GLY A 557 14.12 32.16 10.11
C GLY A 557 14.35 31.67 8.67
N ASP A 558 14.11 30.38 8.44
CA ASP A 558 14.27 29.72 7.14
C ASP A 558 13.04 29.82 6.22
N TYR A 559 11.99 30.53 6.65
CA TYR A 559 10.73 30.62 5.93
C TYR A 559 10.37 32.05 5.53
N TYR A 560 9.51 32.16 4.53
CA TYR A 560 8.88 33.39 4.12
C TYR A 560 7.38 33.32 4.39
N SER A 561 6.81 34.38 4.96
CA SER A 561 5.38 34.48 5.25
C SER A 561 4.78 35.71 4.59
N PHE A 562 3.47 35.87 4.72
CA PHE A 562 2.81 37.11 4.31
C PHE A 562 3.46 38.35 4.96
N PRO A 563 3.40 39.51 4.29
CA PRO A 563 3.64 40.79 4.93
C PRO A 563 2.76 40.96 6.17
N ALA A 564 3.26 41.68 7.18
CA ALA A 564 2.56 41.84 8.46
C ALA A 564 1.14 42.41 8.35
N TRP A 565 0.81 43.12 7.27
CA TRP A 565 -0.52 43.69 7.00
C TRP A 565 -1.50 42.71 6.31
N ILE A 566 -1.07 41.48 6.00
CA ILE A 566 -1.91 40.45 5.39
C ILE A 566 -2.05 39.28 6.37
N GLU A 567 -3.16 39.24 7.09
CA GLU A 567 -3.44 38.18 8.07
C GLU A 567 -4.03 36.92 7.45
N SER A 568 -4.72 37.06 6.31
CA SER A 568 -5.35 35.94 5.62
C SER A 568 -5.49 36.18 4.12
N LEU A 569 -5.57 35.10 3.35
CA LEU A 569 -5.84 35.11 1.92
C LEU A 569 -7.14 34.35 1.64
N ALA A 570 -8.16 35.06 1.15
CA ALA A 570 -9.48 34.46 0.94
C ALA A 570 -9.51 33.46 -0.22
N THR A 571 -10.54 32.60 -0.26
CA THR A 571 -10.77 31.64 -1.36
C THR A 571 -10.74 32.34 -2.72
N GLY A 572 -9.99 31.78 -3.66
CA GLY A 572 -9.79 32.29 -5.01
C GLY A 572 -8.89 33.53 -5.12
N LYS A 573 -8.38 34.07 -4.00
CA LYS A 573 -7.50 35.24 -4.00
C LYS A 573 -6.04 34.84 -4.11
N SER A 574 -5.25 35.77 -4.64
CA SER A 574 -3.82 35.59 -4.85
C SER A 574 -3.02 36.70 -4.18
N ILE A 575 -1.80 36.38 -3.77
CA ILE A 575 -0.77 37.35 -3.44
C ILE A 575 0.36 37.21 -4.45
N GLU A 576 1.01 38.32 -4.77
CA GLU A 576 2.17 38.36 -5.65
C GLU A 576 3.40 38.85 -4.88
N PHE A 577 4.53 38.18 -5.09
CA PHE A 577 5.83 38.64 -4.64
C PHE A 577 6.84 38.57 -5.79
N VAL A 578 7.92 39.32 -5.68
CA VAL A 578 8.88 39.50 -6.77
C VAL A 578 10.30 39.26 -6.28
N TYR A 579 11.13 38.64 -7.10
CA TYR A 579 12.57 38.57 -6.85
C TYR A 579 13.37 38.75 -8.15
N ILE A 580 14.63 39.13 -8.00
CA ILE A 580 15.55 39.36 -9.11
C ILE A 580 16.76 38.44 -8.94
N GLN A 581 17.09 37.64 -9.96
CA GLN A 581 18.33 36.87 -9.96
C GLN A 581 18.81 36.53 -11.39
N SER A 582 20.05 36.06 -11.51
CA SER A 582 20.58 35.52 -12.75
C SER A 582 20.26 34.04 -12.89
N GLY A 583 19.90 33.58 -14.10
CA GLY A 583 19.73 32.16 -14.40
C GLY A 583 18.29 31.66 -14.23
N LEU A 584 18.12 30.46 -13.67
CA LEU A 584 16.83 29.79 -13.49
C LEU A 584 16.00 30.43 -12.35
N PRO A 585 14.66 30.28 -12.34
CA PRO A 585 13.83 30.71 -11.21
C PRO A 585 14.22 30.00 -9.89
N ALA A 586 13.97 30.67 -8.77
CA ALA A 586 14.06 30.08 -7.45
C ALA A 586 12.97 29.01 -7.26
N GLU A 587 13.25 28.03 -6.42
CA GLU A 587 12.31 26.97 -6.08
C GLU A 587 11.43 27.43 -4.93
N VAL A 588 10.15 27.65 -5.20
CA VAL A 588 9.18 28.12 -4.20
C VAL A 588 8.23 26.97 -3.88
N SER A 589 8.22 26.54 -2.62
CA SER A 589 7.30 25.50 -2.14
C SER A 589 6.51 25.97 -0.93
N VAL A 590 5.27 25.49 -0.82
CA VAL A 590 4.42 25.74 0.34
C VAL A 590 4.85 24.77 1.45
N SER A 591 5.32 25.31 2.57
CA SER A 591 5.77 24.51 3.70
C SER A 591 4.61 24.16 4.63
N THR A 592 3.90 25.16 5.15
CA THR A 592 2.77 24.96 6.07
C THR A 592 1.74 26.07 5.93
N TYR A 593 0.50 25.79 6.28
CA TYR A 593 -0.56 26.80 6.37
C TYR A 593 -1.72 26.31 7.23
N THR A 594 -2.64 27.22 7.55
CA THR A 594 -3.91 26.92 8.23
C THR A 594 -5.08 27.32 7.35
N LEU A 595 -6.08 26.45 7.24
CA LEU A 595 -7.37 26.77 6.61
C LEU A 595 -8.42 26.98 7.67
N VAL A 596 -9.03 28.16 7.67
CA VAL A 596 -10.03 28.59 8.66
C VAL A 596 -11.40 28.67 8.01
#